data_AF-A0A4R8Z968-F1
#
_entry.id   AF-A0A4R8Z968-F1
#
_cell.length_a   1.000
_cell.length_b   1.000
_cell.length_c   1.000
_cell.angle_alpha   90.00
_cell.angle_beta   90.00
_cell.angle_gamma   90.00
#
_symmetry.space_group_name_H-M   'P 1'
#
loop_
_entity.id
_entity.type
_entity.pdbx_description
1 polymer ?
#
loop_
_entity_poly.entity_id
_entity_poly.type
_entity_poly.pdbx_seq_one_letter_code
_entity_poly.pdbx_strand_id
1 'polypeptide(L)'
;MFPELHLFGTEPAGLEIRNDRLRASAVPLDGDLIAALGAIARRAGVWLLPGSICERGSAGELFNTAVVFSPQGDLVASYRKIFPWRPYEPHEPGDRFVVFDAPGIGRFGLSICYDAWFPEVTRHLAWLGAEVVLNIVKTTTPDRVQEVVLAQANSIVNQTFTVSVNCAGPVGEGRSLLVDPEGTILATSTDAAPTVLVRTLELDHVTRVRQHGTAGTNRMWEQFLPTDAPLDLPLYSGRIDPNRWTPSPVPTPLETES
;
A
#
# COMPACT_ATOMS: atom_id res chain seq x y z
N MET A 1 -9.57 8.23 -5.14
CA MET A 1 -8.23 7.88 -4.66
C MET A 1 -7.21 8.62 -5.51
N PHE A 2 -6.16 9.18 -4.91
CA PHE A 2 -5.09 9.91 -5.60
C PHE A 2 -3.72 9.28 -5.28
N PRO A 3 -2.68 9.55 -6.10
CA PRO A 3 -1.33 9.03 -5.87
C PRO A 3 -0.64 9.53 -4.60
N GLU A 4 0.41 8.82 -4.20
CA GLU A 4 1.30 9.18 -3.08
C GLU A 4 1.91 10.58 -3.26
N LEU A 5 1.89 11.39 -2.19
CA LEU A 5 2.46 12.74 -2.11
C LEU A 5 2.08 13.69 -3.26
N HIS A 6 0.96 13.46 -3.94
CA HIS A 6 0.59 14.22 -5.14
C HIS A 6 0.30 15.72 -4.86
N LEU A 7 -0.02 16.07 -3.61
CA LEU A 7 -0.28 17.45 -3.17
C LEU A 7 0.99 18.30 -3.04
N PHE A 8 2.17 17.69 -3.07
CA PHE A 8 3.46 18.36 -2.79
C PHE A 8 4.24 18.73 -4.07
N GLY A 9 3.55 18.77 -5.21
CA GLY A 9 4.06 19.30 -6.48
C GLY A 9 5.12 18.43 -7.18
N THR A 10 5.76 19.01 -8.19
CA THR A 10 6.84 18.39 -8.96
C THR A 10 8.16 18.43 -8.18
N GLU A 11 8.91 17.33 -8.20
CA GLU A 11 10.17 17.24 -7.44
C GLU A 11 11.25 18.10 -8.12
N PRO A 12 11.94 18.99 -7.38
CA PRO A 12 13.10 19.68 -7.92
C PRO A 12 14.21 18.67 -8.20
N ALA A 13 15.11 19.01 -9.14
CA ALA A 13 16.31 18.22 -9.35
C ALA A 13 17.19 18.25 -8.08
N GLY A 14 17.61 17.08 -7.60
CA GLY A 14 18.48 16.91 -6.44
C GLY A 14 17.75 16.35 -5.22
N LEU A 15 18.26 15.22 -4.72
CA LEU A 15 17.67 14.46 -3.61
C LEU A 15 17.55 15.32 -2.32
N GLU A 16 18.59 16.08 -1.98
CA GLU A 16 18.57 16.89 -0.75
C GLU A 16 17.54 18.02 -0.84
N ILE A 17 17.50 18.75 -1.97
CA ILE A 17 16.55 19.85 -2.19
C ILE A 17 15.12 19.32 -2.13
N ARG A 18 14.86 18.16 -2.73
CA ARG A 18 13.57 17.49 -2.62
C ARG A 18 13.23 17.17 -1.17
N ASN A 19 14.15 16.54 -0.45
CA ASN A 19 13.90 16.11 0.92
C ASN A 19 13.65 17.34 1.81
N ASP A 20 14.43 18.41 1.69
CA ASP A 20 14.19 19.68 2.40
C ASP A 20 12.81 20.27 2.12
N ARG A 21 12.32 20.22 0.88
CA ARG A 21 10.94 20.64 0.58
C ARG A 21 9.91 19.78 1.29
N LEU A 22 10.09 18.47 1.32
CA LEU A 22 9.20 17.57 2.07
C LEU A 22 9.20 17.93 3.56
N ARG A 23 10.39 18.10 4.17
CA ARG A 23 10.53 18.52 5.59
C ARG A 23 9.81 19.85 5.86
N ALA A 24 9.99 20.83 4.97
CA ALA A 24 9.36 22.15 5.09
C ALA A 24 7.83 22.09 4.92
N SER A 25 7.32 21.16 4.11
CA SER A 25 5.89 20.98 3.86
C SER A 25 5.17 20.09 4.86
N ALA A 26 5.89 19.49 5.82
CA ALA A 26 5.31 18.51 6.73
C ALA A 26 4.30 19.15 7.69
N VAL A 27 3.09 18.58 7.73
CA VAL A 27 1.94 19.08 8.51
C VAL A 27 1.46 18.05 9.54
N PRO A 28 0.88 18.45 10.67
CA PRO A 28 0.27 17.52 11.61
C PRO A 28 -1.09 17.02 11.11
N LEU A 29 -1.57 15.88 11.65
CA LEU A 29 -2.85 15.28 11.27
C LEU A 29 -4.09 16.03 11.78
N ASP A 30 -3.92 17.02 12.66
CA ASP A 30 -4.98 17.90 13.15
C ASP A 30 -4.92 19.31 12.51
N GLY A 31 -4.10 19.49 11.47
CA GLY A 31 -3.90 20.78 10.81
C GLY A 31 -4.94 21.14 9.73
N ASP A 32 -4.85 22.37 9.24
CA ASP A 32 -5.78 22.95 8.26
C ASP A 32 -5.91 22.14 6.97
N LEU A 33 -4.83 21.50 6.51
CA LEU A 33 -4.87 20.65 5.32
C LEU A 33 -5.85 19.48 5.50
N ILE A 34 -5.83 18.83 6.67
CA ILE A 34 -6.72 17.70 6.97
C ILE A 34 -8.18 18.18 7.04
N ALA A 35 -8.42 19.32 7.69
CA ALA A 35 -9.76 19.92 7.73
C ALA A 35 -10.28 20.28 6.32
N ALA A 36 -9.43 20.81 5.45
CA ALA A 36 -9.77 21.14 4.08
C ALA A 36 -10.10 19.89 3.23
N LEU A 37 -9.32 18.82 3.37
CA LEU A 37 -9.57 17.53 2.71
C LEU A 37 -10.87 16.88 3.18
N GLY A 38 -11.15 16.90 4.49
CA GLY A 38 -12.42 16.44 5.04
C GLY A 38 -13.60 17.26 4.50
N ALA A 39 -13.46 18.59 4.37
CA ALA A 39 -14.48 19.43 3.76
C ALA A 39 -14.72 19.12 2.28
N ILE A 40 -13.67 18.73 1.51
CA ILE A 40 -13.82 18.27 0.12
C ILE A 40 -14.62 16.97 0.08
N ALA A 41 -14.28 15.99 0.92
CA ALA A 41 -14.99 14.72 1.00
C ALA A 41 -16.48 14.92 1.32
N ARG A 42 -16.78 15.77 2.30
CA ARG A 42 -18.16 16.14 2.68
C ARG A 42 -18.94 16.80 1.55
N ARG A 43 -18.34 17.80 0.89
CA ARG A 43 -19.01 18.53 -0.21
C ARG A 43 -19.30 17.61 -1.40
N ALA A 44 -18.40 16.68 -1.69
CA ALA A 44 -18.56 15.72 -2.77
C ALA A 44 -19.44 14.51 -2.39
N GLY A 45 -19.64 14.24 -1.09
CA GLY A 45 -20.39 13.08 -0.60
C GLY A 45 -19.71 11.75 -0.91
N VAL A 46 -18.37 11.70 -0.87
CA VAL A 46 -17.59 10.52 -1.27
C VAL A 46 -16.60 10.09 -0.20
N TRP A 47 -16.23 8.80 -0.23
CA TRP A 47 -15.02 8.32 0.42
C TRP A 47 -13.79 8.87 -0.31
N LEU A 48 -12.91 9.55 0.41
CA LEU A 48 -11.76 10.22 -0.17
C LEU A 48 -10.46 9.69 0.43
N LEU A 49 -9.64 9.08 -0.42
CA LEU A 49 -8.21 8.84 -0.20
C LEU A 49 -7.44 9.83 -1.09
N PRO A 50 -7.00 10.99 -0.59
CA PRO A 50 -6.32 12.02 -1.38
C PRO A 50 -4.81 11.74 -1.47
N GLY A 51 -4.42 10.47 -1.65
CA GLY A 51 -3.02 10.10 -1.61
C GLY A 51 -2.45 10.12 -0.20
N SER A 52 -1.19 10.53 -0.10
CA SER A 52 -0.51 10.70 1.18
C SER A 52 -0.01 12.12 1.39
N ILE A 53 0.28 12.42 2.64
CA ILE A 53 0.92 13.65 3.09
C ILE A 53 2.26 13.38 3.77
N CYS A 54 3.14 14.38 3.76
CA CYS A 54 4.26 14.40 4.70
C CYS A 54 3.70 14.81 6.07
N GLU A 55 3.51 13.84 6.95
CA GLU A 55 3.04 14.05 8.31
C GLU A 55 4.21 14.45 9.22
N ARG A 56 4.00 15.46 10.05
CA ARG A 56 4.88 15.82 11.16
C ARG A 56 4.41 15.15 12.46
N GLY A 57 5.24 14.25 12.98
CA GLY A 57 5.04 13.60 14.27
C GLY A 57 5.25 14.53 15.47
N SER A 58 4.86 14.06 16.65
CA SER A 58 4.92 14.85 17.89
C SER A 58 6.33 15.18 18.36
N ALA A 59 7.33 14.37 18.01
CA ALA A 59 8.75 14.65 18.30
C ALA A 59 9.49 15.24 17.10
N GLY A 60 8.77 15.66 16.04
CA GLY A 60 9.34 16.22 14.82
C GLY A 60 9.75 15.18 13.78
N GLU A 61 9.40 13.90 13.98
CA GLU A 61 9.59 12.86 12.97
C GLU A 61 8.75 13.16 11.73
N LEU A 62 9.19 12.61 10.59
CA LEU A 62 8.47 12.75 9.34
C LEU A 62 7.93 11.40 8.91
N PHE A 63 6.65 11.33 8.58
CA PHE A 63 6.03 10.11 8.07
C PHE A 63 5.38 10.37 6.70
N ASN A 64 5.35 9.33 5.87
CA ASN A 64 4.55 9.34 4.65
C ASN A 64 3.20 8.70 4.98
N THR A 65 2.15 9.52 5.05
CA THR A 65 0.89 9.12 5.68
C THR A 65 -0.28 9.22 4.72
N ALA A 66 -0.87 8.06 4.39
CA ALA A 66 -2.17 8.00 3.73
C ALA A 66 -3.29 8.38 4.71
N VAL A 67 -4.27 9.14 4.24
CA VAL A 67 -5.42 9.56 5.04
C VAL A 67 -6.71 9.24 4.30
N VAL A 68 -7.73 8.78 5.03
CA VAL A 68 -9.03 8.42 4.45
C VAL A 68 -10.13 9.21 5.13
N PHE A 69 -10.98 9.85 4.33
CA PHE A 69 -12.13 10.60 4.80
C PHE A 69 -13.44 9.93 4.40
N SER A 70 -14.41 9.95 5.32
CA SER A 70 -15.79 9.53 5.05
C SER A 70 -16.54 10.55 4.18
N PRO A 71 -17.70 10.19 3.60
CA PRO A 71 -18.61 11.12 2.96
C PRO A 71 -19.12 12.25 3.88
N GLN A 72 -18.97 12.13 5.20
CA GLN A 72 -19.30 13.17 6.18
C GLN A 72 -18.14 14.14 6.42
N GLY A 73 -16.95 13.80 5.90
CA GLY A 73 -15.72 14.58 6.04
C GLY A 73 -14.90 14.22 7.27
N ASP A 74 -15.20 13.10 7.93
CA ASP A 74 -14.46 12.63 9.10
C ASP A 74 -13.20 11.89 8.66
N LEU A 75 -12.06 12.13 9.30
CA LEU A 75 -10.86 11.32 9.12
C LEU A 75 -11.06 9.96 9.80
N VAL A 76 -11.33 8.92 9.01
CA VAL A 76 -11.67 7.57 9.53
C VAL A 76 -10.48 6.63 9.64
N ALA A 77 -9.40 6.90 8.90
CA ALA A 77 -8.17 6.14 8.96
C ALA A 77 -6.96 6.97 8.55
N SER A 78 -5.83 6.68 9.17
CA SER A 78 -4.51 7.14 8.73
C SER A 78 -3.51 5.98 8.79
N TYR A 79 -2.62 5.91 7.81
CA TYR A 79 -1.63 4.86 7.67
C TYR A 79 -0.27 5.46 7.31
N ARG A 80 0.72 5.25 8.18
CA ARG A 80 2.12 5.61 7.96
C ARG A 80 2.80 4.47 7.20
N LYS A 81 3.45 4.77 6.08
CA LYS A 81 4.21 3.82 5.25
C LYS A 81 5.18 3.00 6.12
N ILE A 82 5.01 1.68 6.17
CA ILE A 82 5.82 0.80 7.02
C ILE A 82 7.23 0.66 6.45
N PHE A 83 7.36 0.64 5.12
CA PHE A 83 8.63 0.52 4.43
C PHE A 83 8.97 1.79 3.63
N PRO A 84 9.55 2.82 4.25
CA PRO A 84 10.09 3.96 3.52
C PRO A 84 11.15 3.52 2.50
N TRP A 85 11.14 4.14 1.32
CA TRP A 85 12.10 3.82 0.25
C TRP A 85 13.46 4.48 0.52
N ARG A 86 14.21 3.91 1.47
CA ARG A 86 15.52 4.42 1.91
C ARG A 86 16.64 4.01 0.94
N PRO A 87 17.70 4.84 0.77
CA PRO A 87 17.97 6.10 1.47
C PRO A 87 17.28 7.33 0.84
N TYR A 88 16.38 7.15 -0.12
CA TYR A 88 15.83 8.26 -0.90
C TYR A 88 14.78 9.05 -0.11
N GLU A 89 13.90 8.38 0.63
CA GLU A 89 12.87 9.04 1.44
C GLU A 89 13.38 9.47 2.82
N PRO A 90 13.04 10.69 3.29
CA PRO A 90 13.44 11.19 4.61
C PRO A 90 12.49 10.74 5.74
N HIS A 91 11.63 9.76 5.48
CA HIS A 91 10.57 9.35 6.40
C HIS A 91 11.02 8.26 7.37
N GLU A 92 10.46 8.31 8.57
CA GLU A 92 10.46 7.21 9.53
C GLU A 92 9.39 6.16 9.16
N PRO A 93 9.62 4.88 9.50
CA PRO A 93 8.66 3.82 9.23
C PRO A 93 7.42 3.95 10.12
N GLY A 94 6.27 3.58 9.57
CA GLY A 94 5.08 3.25 10.34
C GLY A 94 5.24 1.95 11.14
N ASP A 95 4.30 1.69 12.04
CA ASP A 95 4.38 0.62 13.04
C ASP A 95 3.22 -0.38 13.01
N ARG A 96 2.22 -0.17 12.13
CA ARG A 96 1.02 -1.00 12.11
C ARG A 96 0.36 -1.06 10.73
N PHE A 97 -0.21 -2.22 10.43
CA PHE A 97 -1.12 -2.40 9.29
C PHE A 97 -2.47 -1.74 9.58
N VAL A 98 -3.11 -1.15 8.57
CA VAL A 98 -4.37 -0.43 8.74
C VAL A 98 -5.40 -0.89 7.71
N VAL A 99 -6.55 -1.31 8.24
CA VAL A 99 -7.78 -1.50 7.47
C VAL A 99 -8.86 -0.55 7.98
N PHE A 100 -9.81 -0.20 7.12
CA PHE A 100 -11.00 0.55 7.51
C PHE A 100 -12.25 -0.01 6.84
N ASP A 101 -13.39 0.17 7.50
CA ASP A 101 -14.69 -0.22 6.98
C ASP A 101 -15.36 0.99 6.31
N ALA A 102 -15.88 0.78 5.11
CA ALA A 102 -16.83 1.68 4.48
C ALA A 102 -18.21 1.01 4.54
N PRO A 103 -19.11 1.43 5.46
CA PRO A 103 -20.38 0.75 5.70
C PRO A 103 -21.23 0.58 4.43
N GLY A 104 -21.71 -0.64 4.21
CA GLY A 104 -22.49 -1.01 3.02
C GLY A 104 -21.67 -1.12 1.73
N ILE A 105 -20.34 -0.92 1.79
CA ILE A 105 -19.43 -1.06 0.66
C ILE A 105 -18.51 -2.25 0.92
N GLY A 106 -17.62 -2.18 1.91
CA GLY A 106 -16.67 -3.26 2.19
C GLY A 106 -15.52 -2.82 3.10
N ARG A 107 -14.53 -3.71 3.25
CA ARG A 107 -13.31 -3.45 4.04
C ARG A 107 -12.09 -3.20 3.15
N PHE A 108 -11.35 -2.15 3.46
CA PHE A 108 -10.24 -1.66 2.64
C PHE A 108 -8.94 -1.64 3.45
N GLY A 109 -7.85 -2.15 2.86
CA GLY A 109 -6.50 -2.07 3.41
C GLY A 109 -5.68 -0.94 2.77
N LEU A 110 -4.83 -0.29 3.55
CA LEU A 110 -3.96 0.79 3.08
C LEU A 110 -2.51 0.31 2.90
N SER A 111 -1.93 0.64 1.75
CA SER A 111 -0.54 0.38 1.39
C SER A 111 0.03 1.57 0.63
N ILE A 112 1.32 1.86 0.78
CA ILE A 112 1.98 2.99 0.12
C ILE A 112 3.21 2.48 -0.63
N CYS A 113 3.16 2.56 -1.96
CA CYS A 113 4.28 2.42 -2.89
C CYS A 113 5.18 1.22 -2.56
N TYR A 114 6.32 1.47 -1.93
CA TYR A 114 7.35 0.49 -1.64
C TYR A 114 6.86 -0.65 -0.72
N ASP A 115 5.81 -0.43 0.06
CA ASP A 115 5.13 -1.48 0.83
C ASP A 115 4.68 -2.66 -0.05
N ALA A 116 4.36 -2.44 -1.32
CA ALA A 116 3.91 -3.48 -2.25
C ALA A 116 4.98 -4.55 -2.55
N TRP A 117 6.25 -4.25 -2.28
CA TRP A 117 7.38 -5.18 -2.41
C TRP A 117 7.47 -6.19 -1.26
N PHE A 118 6.76 -5.93 -0.16
CA PHE A 118 6.77 -6.76 1.03
C PHE A 118 5.45 -7.55 1.10
N PRO A 119 5.43 -8.84 0.70
CA PRO A 119 4.21 -9.64 0.67
C PRO A 119 3.53 -9.73 2.04
N GLU A 120 4.28 -9.56 3.13
CA GLU A 120 3.79 -9.47 4.50
C GLU A 120 2.72 -8.39 4.66
N VAL A 121 2.86 -7.25 3.97
CA VAL A 121 1.90 -6.14 4.07
C VAL A 121 0.55 -6.57 3.54
N THR A 122 0.49 -7.00 2.28
CA THR A 122 -0.77 -7.44 1.67
C THR A 122 -1.35 -8.64 2.40
N ARG A 123 -0.50 -9.58 2.84
CA ARG A 123 -0.95 -10.74 3.63
C ARG A 123 -1.61 -10.33 4.94
N HIS A 124 -1.01 -9.42 5.70
CA HIS A 124 -1.61 -8.93 6.94
C HIS A 124 -2.91 -8.16 6.69
N LEU A 125 -2.96 -7.30 5.67
CA LEU A 125 -4.18 -6.57 5.33
C LEU A 125 -5.34 -7.53 5.00
N ALA A 126 -5.07 -8.56 4.20
CA ALA A 126 -6.06 -9.59 3.88
C ALA A 126 -6.48 -10.39 5.11
N TRP A 127 -5.55 -10.70 6.02
CA TRP A 127 -5.86 -11.38 7.29
C TRP A 127 -6.73 -10.53 8.22
N LEU A 128 -6.52 -9.21 8.23
CA LEU A 128 -7.40 -8.25 8.91
C LEU A 128 -8.77 -8.08 8.22
N GLY A 129 -8.99 -8.79 7.12
CA GLY A 129 -10.27 -8.88 6.41
C GLY A 129 -10.40 -7.92 5.23
N ALA A 130 -9.33 -7.26 4.78
CA ALA A 130 -9.40 -6.42 3.59
C ALA A 130 -9.91 -7.22 2.38
N GLU A 131 -10.86 -6.63 1.67
CA GLU A 131 -11.38 -7.12 0.39
C GLU A 131 -10.71 -6.39 -0.78
N VAL A 132 -10.31 -5.14 -0.53
CA VAL A 132 -9.60 -4.28 -1.49
C VAL A 132 -8.35 -3.70 -0.82
N VAL A 133 -7.20 -3.84 -1.46
CA VAL A 133 -5.96 -3.15 -1.07
C VAL A 133 -5.81 -1.89 -1.92
N LEU A 134 -5.80 -0.74 -1.26
CA LEU A 134 -5.57 0.57 -1.87
C LEU A 134 -4.08 0.90 -1.75
N ASN A 135 -3.34 0.73 -2.86
CA ASN A 135 -1.93 1.05 -2.96
C ASN A 135 -1.74 2.42 -3.66
N ILE A 136 -1.35 3.45 -2.91
CA ILE A 136 -1.00 4.76 -3.49
C ILE A 136 0.50 4.81 -3.78
N VAL A 137 0.88 5.28 -4.97
CA VAL A 137 2.23 5.06 -5.51
C VAL A 137 2.81 6.35 -6.12
N LYS A 138 4.12 6.55 -5.99
CA LYS A 138 4.92 7.57 -6.68
C LYS A 138 6.22 6.97 -7.21
N THR A 139 6.09 5.92 -8.01
CA THR A 139 7.24 5.26 -8.65
C THR A 139 7.63 6.05 -9.89
N THR A 140 8.83 6.62 -9.82
CA THR A 140 9.47 7.45 -10.86
C THR A 140 10.56 6.68 -11.62
N THR A 141 10.62 5.37 -11.42
CA THR A 141 11.73 4.50 -11.81
C THR A 141 11.24 3.32 -12.66
N PRO A 142 12.12 2.70 -13.48
CA PRO A 142 11.72 1.66 -14.43
C PRO A 142 11.10 0.41 -13.80
N ASP A 143 11.27 0.21 -12.50
CA ASP A 143 10.75 -0.93 -11.73
C ASP A 143 9.21 -0.90 -11.56
N ARG A 144 8.52 0.15 -12.03
CA ARG A 144 7.06 0.17 -12.10
C ARG A 144 6.48 -1.02 -12.86
N VAL A 145 7.20 -1.60 -13.82
CA VAL A 145 6.73 -2.79 -14.55
C VAL A 145 6.68 -4.03 -13.64
N GLN A 146 7.58 -4.13 -12.66
CA GLN A 146 7.55 -5.19 -11.64
C GLN A 146 6.43 -4.95 -10.64
N GLU A 147 6.18 -3.71 -10.23
CA GLU A 147 5.07 -3.40 -9.33
C GLU A 147 3.69 -3.78 -9.91
N VAL A 148 3.53 -3.70 -11.23
CA VAL A 148 2.33 -4.21 -11.92
C VAL A 148 2.17 -5.71 -11.73
N VAL A 149 3.26 -6.47 -11.87
CA VAL A 149 3.27 -7.93 -11.62
C VAL A 149 2.99 -8.22 -10.14
N LEU A 150 3.61 -7.46 -9.23
CA LEU A 150 3.39 -7.61 -7.79
C LEU A 150 1.92 -7.34 -7.42
N ALA A 151 1.26 -6.35 -8.02
CA ALA A 151 -0.17 -6.11 -7.80
C ALA A 151 -1.02 -7.32 -8.21
N GLN A 152 -0.70 -7.97 -9.34
CA GLN A 152 -1.38 -9.20 -9.76
C GLN A 152 -1.11 -10.37 -8.81
N ALA A 153 0.16 -10.62 -8.51
CA ALA A 153 0.57 -11.69 -7.61
C ALA A 153 -0.05 -11.52 -6.21
N ASN A 154 0.00 -10.32 -5.65
CA ASN A 154 -0.59 -10.00 -4.36
C ASN A 154 -2.11 -10.18 -4.36
N SER A 155 -2.81 -9.84 -5.45
CA SER A 155 -4.26 -10.05 -5.57
C SER A 155 -4.62 -11.54 -5.59
N ILE A 156 -3.86 -12.36 -6.34
CA ILE A 156 -4.05 -13.81 -6.41
C ILE A 156 -3.77 -14.47 -5.05
N VAL A 157 -2.60 -14.21 -4.49
CA VAL A 157 -2.09 -14.87 -3.27
C VAL A 157 -2.95 -14.55 -2.04
N ASN A 158 -3.58 -13.38 -2.03
CA ASN A 158 -4.38 -12.89 -0.90
C ASN A 158 -5.89 -12.88 -1.19
N GLN A 159 -6.30 -13.20 -2.41
CA GLN A 159 -7.70 -13.22 -2.86
C GLN A 159 -8.38 -11.89 -2.53
N THR A 160 -7.77 -10.79 -2.95
CA THR A 160 -8.24 -9.41 -2.76
C THR A 160 -8.22 -8.66 -4.08
N PHE A 161 -9.08 -7.65 -4.23
CA PHE A 161 -8.83 -6.63 -5.25
C PHE A 161 -7.58 -5.81 -4.88
N THR A 162 -6.85 -5.33 -5.89
CA THR A 162 -5.80 -4.32 -5.69
C THR A 162 -6.09 -3.12 -6.59
N VAL A 163 -6.12 -1.93 -5.99
CA VAL A 163 -6.19 -0.65 -6.71
C VAL A 163 -4.85 0.05 -6.49
N SER A 164 -4.00 0.07 -7.52
CA SER A 164 -2.66 0.64 -7.47
C SER A 164 -2.61 1.90 -8.34
N VAL A 165 -2.51 3.06 -7.68
CA VAL A 165 -2.60 4.39 -8.33
C VAL A 165 -1.25 5.09 -8.24
N ASN A 166 -0.58 5.24 -9.38
CA ASN A 166 0.72 5.88 -9.48
C ASN A 166 0.62 7.31 -10.03
N CYS A 167 1.58 8.15 -9.67
CA CYS A 167 1.75 9.48 -10.25
C CYS A 167 1.91 9.40 -11.77
N ALA A 168 1.25 10.33 -12.48
CA ALA A 168 1.47 10.54 -13.90
C ALA A 168 2.81 11.26 -14.15
N GLY A 169 3.25 11.23 -15.40
CA GLY A 169 4.36 12.02 -15.90
C GLY A 169 4.10 13.53 -15.74
N PRO A 170 5.17 14.34 -15.64
CA PRO A 170 6.57 13.97 -15.82
C PRO A 170 7.23 13.39 -14.54
N VAL A 171 6.51 13.25 -13.44
CA VAL A 171 7.07 12.80 -12.17
C VAL A 171 7.09 11.28 -12.08
N GLY A 172 5.93 10.64 -12.27
CA GLY A 172 5.80 9.19 -12.16
C GLY A 172 5.67 8.49 -13.51
N GLU A 173 5.79 7.18 -13.47
CA GLU A 173 5.69 6.29 -14.64
C GLU A 173 4.24 5.95 -15.05
N GLY A 174 3.23 6.50 -14.36
CA GLY A 174 1.84 6.12 -14.56
C GLY A 174 1.63 4.62 -14.36
N ARG A 175 0.96 3.96 -15.31
CA ARG A 175 0.57 2.53 -15.18
C ARG A 175 -0.23 2.25 -13.91
N SER A 176 -1.16 3.14 -13.59
CA SER A 176 -2.17 2.86 -12.57
C SER A 176 -3.03 1.69 -13.04
N LEU A 177 -3.43 0.80 -12.12
CA LEU A 177 -4.16 -0.41 -12.46
C LEU A 177 -5.13 -0.85 -11.36
N LEU A 178 -6.16 -1.57 -11.80
CA LEU A 178 -7.09 -2.29 -10.95
C LEU A 178 -7.01 -3.77 -11.29
N VAL A 179 -6.83 -4.61 -10.27
CA VAL A 179 -6.72 -6.05 -10.40
C VAL A 179 -7.78 -6.72 -9.54
N ASP A 180 -8.40 -7.77 -10.06
CA ASP A 180 -9.35 -8.60 -9.32
C ASP A 180 -8.67 -9.69 -8.47
N PRO A 181 -9.42 -10.39 -7.59
CA PRO A 181 -8.89 -11.46 -6.75
C PRO A 181 -8.30 -12.67 -7.49
N GLU A 182 -8.52 -12.80 -8.81
CA GLU A 182 -7.91 -13.84 -9.64
C GLU A 182 -6.68 -13.34 -10.42
N GLY A 183 -6.29 -12.07 -10.24
CA GLY A 183 -5.14 -11.48 -10.91
C GLY A 183 -5.45 -10.88 -12.28
N THR A 184 -6.72 -10.80 -12.68
CA THR A 184 -7.13 -10.16 -13.94
C THR A 184 -7.05 -8.65 -13.80
N ILE A 185 -6.39 -7.99 -14.75
CA ILE A 185 -6.35 -6.52 -14.83
C ILE A 185 -7.69 -6.02 -15.40
N LEU A 186 -8.49 -5.38 -14.55
CA LEU A 186 -9.82 -4.82 -14.92
C LEU A 186 -9.72 -3.44 -15.58
N ALA A 187 -8.67 -2.70 -15.26
CA ALA A 187 -8.34 -1.43 -15.88
C ALA A 187 -6.86 -1.12 -15.69
N THR A 188 -6.28 -0.42 -16.66
CA THR A 188 -4.92 0.09 -16.58
C THR A 188 -4.79 1.39 -17.38
N SER A 189 -3.95 2.32 -16.93
CA SER A 189 -3.45 3.41 -17.78
C SER A 189 -2.23 2.90 -18.56
N THR A 190 -2.25 3.01 -19.89
CA THR A 190 -1.22 2.40 -20.74
C THR A 190 0.11 3.14 -20.75
N ASP A 191 0.12 4.41 -20.37
CA ASP A 191 1.30 5.27 -20.36
C ASP A 191 1.36 6.12 -19.07
N ALA A 192 2.24 7.12 -19.07
CA ALA A 192 2.41 8.09 -18.01
C ALA A 192 1.50 9.33 -18.17
N ALA A 193 0.55 9.36 -19.11
CA ALA A 193 -0.31 10.51 -19.28
C ALA A 193 -1.29 10.66 -18.09
N PRO A 194 -1.58 11.89 -17.64
CA PRO A 194 -2.61 12.12 -16.63
C PRO A 194 -3.95 11.48 -17.04
N THR A 195 -4.44 10.56 -16.22
CA THR A 195 -5.60 9.72 -16.55
C THR A 195 -6.48 9.53 -15.31
N VAL A 196 -7.81 9.50 -15.51
CA VAL A 196 -8.77 9.07 -14.50
C VAL A 196 -9.31 7.70 -14.90
N LEU A 197 -9.14 6.71 -14.03
CA LEU A 197 -9.72 5.38 -14.20
C LEU A 197 -11.00 5.26 -13.37
N VAL A 198 -12.07 4.77 -13.99
CA VAL A 198 -13.36 4.53 -13.31
C VAL A 198 -13.77 3.09 -13.57
N ARG A 199 -14.01 2.34 -12.49
CA ARG A 199 -14.48 0.95 -12.54
C ARG A 199 -15.38 0.65 -11.33
N THR A 200 -16.37 -0.20 -11.57
CA THR A 200 -17.19 -0.83 -10.53
C THR A 200 -16.49 -2.12 -10.09
N LEU A 201 -16.38 -2.33 -8.78
CA LEU A 201 -15.83 -3.56 -8.20
C LEU A 201 -16.97 -4.38 -7.59
N GLU A 202 -17.13 -5.61 -8.07
CA GLU A 202 -18.08 -6.57 -7.52
C GLU A 202 -17.43 -7.30 -6.34
N LEU A 203 -17.60 -6.77 -5.12
CA LEU A 203 -16.88 -7.29 -3.94
C LEU A 203 -17.28 -8.72 -3.55
N ASP A 204 -18.48 -9.17 -3.94
CA ASP A 204 -18.87 -10.59 -3.85
C ASP A 204 -17.90 -11.53 -4.59
N HIS A 205 -17.10 -11.02 -5.52
CA HIS A 205 -16.03 -11.79 -6.15
C HIS A 205 -14.96 -12.24 -5.15
N VAL A 206 -14.63 -11.42 -4.14
CA VAL A 206 -13.70 -11.81 -3.06
C VAL A 206 -14.27 -12.99 -2.30
N THR A 207 -15.53 -12.91 -1.89
CA THR A 207 -16.24 -13.99 -1.20
C THR A 207 -16.23 -15.27 -2.02
N ARG A 208 -16.57 -15.19 -3.31
CA ARG A 208 -16.59 -16.33 -4.24
C ARG A 208 -15.22 -17.00 -4.36
N VAL A 209 -14.15 -16.21 -4.56
CA VAL A 209 -12.78 -16.74 -4.72
C VAL A 209 -12.26 -17.33 -3.42
N ARG A 210 -12.58 -16.75 -2.26
CA ARG A 210 -12.23 -17.32 -0.96
C ARG A 210 -12.94 -18.65 -0.68
N GLN A 211 -14.19 -18.81 -1.12
CA GLN A 211 -14.99 -20.03 -0.95
C GLN A 211 -14.62 -21.15 -1.94
N HIS A 212 -14.38 -20.79 -3.21
CA HIS A 212 -14.19 -21.79 -4.27
C HIS A 212 -12.74 -21.92 -4.75
N GLY A 213 -11.87 -21.03 -4.30
CA GLY A 213 -10.48 -20.96 -4.73
C GLY A 213 -10.32 -20.22 -6.05
N THR A 214 -9.08 -19.81 -6.35
CA THR A 214 -8.75 -19.16 -7.63
C THR A 214 -9.04 -20.11 -8.78
N ALA A 215 -9.77 -19.62 -9.80
CA ALA A 215 -10.25 -20.42 -10.93
C ALA A 215 -11.05 -21.67 -10.51
N GLY A 216 -11.67 -21.65 -9.33
CA GLY A 216 -12.42 -22.79 -8.78
C GLY A 216 -11.57 -23.99 -8.35
N THR A 217 -10.25 -23.82 -8.17
CA THR A 217 -9.32 -24.92 -7.88
C THR A 217 -8.54 -24.71 -6.59
N ASN A 218 -7.81 -23.59 -6.47
CA ASN A 218 -6.85 -23.37 -5.39
C ASN A 218 -7.50 -22.73 -4.16
N ARG A 219 -8.00 -23.57 -3.24
CA ARG A 219 -8.61 -23.14 -1.96
C ARG A 219 -7.56 -23.08 -0.86
N MET A 220 -6.76 -22.02 -0.85
CA MET A 220 -5.53 -21.89 -0.05
C MET A 220 -5.71 -22.26 1.43
N TRP A 221 -6.78 -21.79 2.07
CA TRP A 221 -7.00 -22.00 3.51
C TRP A 221 -7.72 -23.31 3.86
N GLU A 222 -8.47 -23.88 2.90
CA GLU A 222 -9.23 -25.12 3.13
C GLU A 222 -8.39 -26.38 2.96
N GLN A 223 -7.10 -26.26 2.64
CA GLN A 223 -6.20 -27.41 2.52
C GLN A 223 -5.75 -27.95 3.88
N PHE A 224 -5.81 -27.14 4.95
CA PHE A 224 -5.43 -27.55 6.30
C PHE A 224 -6.57 -28.34 6.97
N LEU A 225 -6.28 -29.56 7.38
CA LEU A 225 -7.21 -30.42 8.11
C LEU A 225 -7.11 -30.19 9.62
N PRO A 226 -8.18 -30.41 10.40
CA PRO A 226 -8.14 -30.33 11.86
C PRO A 226 -7.14 -31.28 12.54
N THR A 227 -6.66 -32.29 11.81
CA THR A 227 -5.69 -33.28 12.28
C THR A 227 -4.25 -32.95 11.93
N ASP A 228 -4.01 -31.91 11.12
CA ASP A 228 -2.66 -31.54 10.72
C ASP A 228 -1.88 -31.01 11.92
N ALA A 229 -0.58 -31.33 11.96
CA ALA A 229 0.29 -30.78 12.97
C ALA A 229 0.39 -29.25 12.79
N PRO A 230 0.39 -28.46 13.87
CA PRO A 230 0.65 -27.03 13.78
C PRO A 230 1.96 -26.77 13.03
N LEU A 231 1.90 -25.88 12.03
CA LEU A 231 3.08 -25.40 11.33
C LEU A 231 3.54 -24.10 11.98
N ASP A 232 4.71 -24.14 12.62
CA ASP A 232 5.35 -22.92 13.11
C ASP A 232 5.82 -22.07 11.92
N LEU A 233 5.35 -20.83 11.87
CA LEU A 233 5.77 -19.83 10.88
C LEU A 233 6.65 -18.77 11.57
N PRO A 234 7.92 -19.06 11.89
CA PRO A 234 8.80 -18.17 12.66
C PRO A 234 9.30 -16.97 11.84
N LEU A 235 8.59 -16.58 10.77
CA LEU A 235 8.95 -15.45 9.93
C LEU A 235 9.19 -14.22 10.81
N TYR A 236 10.36 -13.61 10.65
CA TYR A 236 10.79 -12.45 11.43
C TYR A 236 10.71 -12.65 12.95
N SER A 237 10.73 -13.88 13.50
CA SER A 237 10.48 -14.10 14.94
C SER A 237 9.18 -13.46 15.46
N GLY A 238 8.16 -13.36 14.60
CA GLY A 238 6.87 -12.73 14.91
C GLY A 238 6.85 -11.20 14.83
N ARG A 239 7.96 -10.53 14.50
CA ARG A 239 8.02 -9.08 14.27
C ARG A 239 9.15 -8.68 13.34
N ILE A 240 8.92 -7.75 12.42
CA ILE A 240 10.02 -7.17 11.64
C ILE A 240 10.90 -6.31 12.56
N ASP A 241 12.10 -6.80 12.89
CA ASP A 241 13.11 -6.07 13.66
C ASP A 241 14.16 -5.48 12.71
N PRO A 242 14.29 -4.14 12.62
CA PRO A 242 15.28 -3.46 11.79
C PRO A 242 16.73 -3.93 11.99
N ASN A 243 17.06 -4.52 13.14
CA ASN A 243 18.40 -5.02 13.44
C ASN A 243 18.65 -6.47 12.98
N ARG A 244 17.60 -7.19 12.55
CA ARG A 244 17.67 -8.65 12.28
C ARG A 244 16.93 -9.10 11.02
N TRP A 245 16.20 -8.22 10.34
CA TRP A 245 15.40 -8.56 9.16
C TRP A 245 16.22 -8.77 7.88
N THR A 246 17.47 -8.31 7.83
CA THR A 246 18.35 -8.54 6.68
C THR A 246 18.79 -10.01 6.63
N PRO A 247 18.61 -10.72 5.50
CA PRO A 247 19.14 -12.06 5.34
C PRO A 247 20.64 -12.06 5.65
N SER A 248 21.06 -12.84 6.65
CA SER A 248 22.50 -12.99 6.95
C SER A 248 23.15 -13.81 5.85
N PRO A 249 24.38 -13.48 5.42
CA PRO A 249 25.13 -14.36 4.54
C PRO A 249 25.26 -15.73 5.21
N VAL A 250 25.15 -16.80 4.44
CA VAL A 250 25.49 -18.14 4.92
C VAL A 250 26.98 -18.10 5.32
N PRO A 251 27.36 -18.45 6.57
CA PRO A 251 28.75 -18.51 6.95
C PRO A 251 29.50 -19.45 6.01
N THR A 252 30.55 -18.95 5.36
CA THR A 252 31.43 -19.82 4.56
C THR A 252 32.07 -20.82 5.51
N PRO A 253 32.02 -22.14 5.24
CA PRO A 253 32.72 -23.11 6.07
C PRO A 253 34.19 -22.70 6.15
N LEU A 254 34.74 -22.61 7.37
CA LEU A 254 36.15 -22.38 7.59
C LEU A 254 36.93 -23.41 6.75
N GLU A 255 37.77 -22.93 5.83
CA GLU A 255 38.76 -23.79 5.19
C GLU A 255 39.59 -24.42 6.32
N THR A 256 39.45 -25.72 6.48
CA THR A 256 40.31 -26.49 7.36
C THR A 256 41.72 -26.39 6.79
N GLU A 257 42.56 -25.56 7.42
CA GLU A 257 43.99 -25.49 7.12
C GLU A 257 44.58 -26.91 7.24
N SER A 258 45.14 -27.40 6.13
CA SER A 258 45.86 -28.66 6.00
C SER A 258 47.33 -28.49 6.35
#